data_AF-A0A835HGG5-F1
#
_entry.id   AF-A0A835HGG5-F1
#
_cell.length_a   1.000
_cell.length_b   1.000
_cell.length_c   1.000
_cell.angle_alpha   90.00
_cell.angle_beta   90.00
_cell.angle_gamma   90.00
#
_symmetry.space_group_name_H-M   'P 1'
#
loop_
_entity.id
_entity.type
_entity.pdbx_description
1 polymer ?
#
loop_
_entity_poly.entity_id
_entity_poly.type
_entity_poly.pdbx_seq_one_letter_code
_entity_poly.pdbx_strand_id
1 'polypeptide(L)'
;MESVMAAVVRGWAFAHHADLIWMETASLDMMELTNFFEGVRSKRPETMLAYNLSPSFNWDASGMNDMQMMDFIPRIAKLGFCWQFITVAVFHPILLVIDTFAKDYTFERGILAYVDKIEGGEEQRGVTEDQFKETWTRKGSMGSNVEVHGARVCTKNQTKTENPLTLRKGSTAFTTMCGVCVVM
;
A
#
# COMPACT_ATOMS: atom_id res chain seq x y z
N MET A 1 -3.21 25.90 -14.96
CA MET A 1 -4.58 26.38 -14.73
C MET A 1 -5.58 25.77 -15.70
N GLU A 2 -5.29 25.70 -17.01
CA GLU A 2 -6.17 25.02 -17.99
C GLU A 2 -6.39 23.52 -17.70
N SER A 3 -5.35 22.80 -17.24
CA SER A 3 -5.43 21.38 -16.88
C SER A 3 -6.37 21.10 -15.70
N VAL A 4 -6.27 21.89 -14.63
CA VAL A 4 -7.11 21.75 -13.42
C VAL A 4 -8.58 21.98 -13.74
N MET A 5 -8.89 23.02 -14.52
CA MET A 5 -10.27 23.29 -14.90
C MET A 5 -10.87 22.16 -15.75
N ALA A 6 -10.08 21.53 -16.62
CA ALA A 6 -10.53 20.35 -17.35
C ALA A 6 -10.88 19.19 -16.40
N ALA A 7 -10.07 18.96 -15.35
CA ALA A 7 -10.36 17.97 -14.33
C ALA A 7 -11.60 18.32 -13.49
N VAL A 8 -11.78 19.60 -13.12
CA VAL A 8 -12.97 20.09 -12.39
C VAL A 8 -14.25 19.82 -13.19
N VAL A 9 -14.27 20.14 -14.48
CA VAL A 9 -15.43 19.90 -15.35
C VAL A 9 -15.78 18.42 -15.42
N ARG A 10 -14.77 17.55 -15.52
CA ARG A 10 -14.98 16.08 -15.45
C ARG A 10 -15.49 15.65 -14.08
N GLY A 11 -14.93 16.20 -13.00
CA GLY A 11 -15.39 15.97 -11.63
C GLY A 11 -16.87 16.29 -11.45
N TRP A 12 -17.35 17.42 -11.99
CA TRP A 12 -18.78 17.78 -11.93
C TRP A 12 -19.70 16.78 -12.65
N ALA A 13 -19.23 16.25 -13.78
CA ALA A 13 -19.97 15.25 -14.57
C ALA A 13 -20.01 13.90 -13.83
N PHE A 14 -18.90 13.49 -13.22
CA PHE A 14 -18.79 12.20 -12.54
C PHE A 14 -19.36 12.17 -11.13
N ALA A 15 -19.47 13.32 -10.45
CA ALA A 15 -19.95 13.41 -9.06
C ALA A 15 -21.37 12.85 -8.82
N HIS A 16 -22.19 12.65 -9.87
CA HIS A 16 -23.49 11.98 -9.75
C HIS A 16 -23.41 10.45 -9.77
N HIS A 17 -22.27 9.92 -10.14
CA HIS A 17 -22.04 8.50 -10.41
C HIS A 17 -20.89 7.94 -9.57
N ALA A 18 -20.38 8.71 -8.61
CA ALA A 18 -19.20 8.41 -7.84
C ALA A 18 -19.36 8.94 -6.42
N ASP A 19 -18.98 8.13 -5.43
CA ASP A 19 -18.95 8.57 -4.05
C ASP A 19 -17.73 9.48 -3.79
N LEU A 20 -16.59 9.19 -4.44
CA LEU A 20 -15.39 10.01 -4.38
C LEU A 20 -14.83 10.36 -5.76
N ILE A 21 -14.27 11.57 -5.86
CA ILE A 21 -13.56 12.05 -7.04
C ILE A 21 -12.07 12.19 -6.73
N TRP A 22 -11.23 11.69 -7.64
CA TRP A 22 -9.78 11.83 -7.58
C TRP A 22 -9.23 12.38 -8.89
N MET A 23 -8.44 13.45 -8.80
CA MET A 23 -7.64 13.98 -9.92
C MET A 23 -6.20 13.50 -9.78
N GLU A 24 -5.66 12.86 -10.82
CA GLU A 24 -4.24 12.52 -10.86
C GLU A 24 -3.39 13.78 -11.07
N THR A 25 -2.38 13.98 -10.22
CA THR A 25 -1.46 15.13 -10.28
C THR A 25 -0.07 14.72 -10.75
N ALA A 26 0.59 15.60 -11.51
CA ALA A 26 1.97 15.37 -11.95
C ALA A 26 3.00 15.75 -10.87
N SER A 27 2.59 16.53 -9.87
CA SER A 27 3.46 17.01 -8.79
C SER A 27 2.68 17.31 -7.50
N LEU A 28 3.42 17.64 -6.45
CA LEU A 28 2.90 18.06 -5.15
C LEU A 28 2.70 19.59 -5.14
N ASP A 29 1.60 20.06 -5.74
CA ASP A 29 1.25 21.49 -5.76
C ASP A 29 -0.02 21.76 -4.94
N MET A 30 0.14 22.39 -3.78
CA MET A 30 -0.97 22.77 -2.90
C MET A 30 -1.96 23.74 -3.55
N MET A 31 -1.50 24.60 -4.45
CA MET A 31 -2.37 25.52 -5.19
C MET A 31 -3.22 24.75 -6.19
N GLU A 32 -2.65 23.75 -6.86
CA GLU A 32 -3.37 22.85 -7.76
C GLU A 32 -4.49 22.10 -7.02
N LEU A 33 -4.19 21.53 -5.84
CA LEU A 33 -5.16 20.83 -5.00
C LEU A 33 -6.28 21.74 -4.50
N THR A 34 -5.93 22.95 -4.06
CA THR A 34 -6.92 23.94 -3.58
C THR A 34 -7.85 24.36 -4.71
N ASN A 35 -7.30 24.69 -5.89
CA ASN A 35 -8.09 25.05 -7.06
C ASN A 35 -9.03 23.92 -7.51
N PHE A 36 -8.55 22.67 -7.47
CA PHE A 36 -9.40 21.52 -7.80
C PHE A 36 -10.54 21.35 -6.81
N PHE A 37 -10.25 21.44 -5.51
CA PHE A 37 -11.25 21.34 -4.44
C PHE A 37 -12.33 22.42 -4.57
N GLU A 38 -11.92 23.69 -4.64
CA GLU A 38 -12.85 24.82 -4.78
C GLU A 38 -13.67 24.72 -6.07
N GLY A 39 -13.00 24.34 -7.17
CA GLY A 39 -13.63 24.12 -8.46
C GLY A 39 -14.72 23.06 -8.40
N VAL A 40 -14.43 21.86 -7.88
CA VAL A 40 -15.43 20.78 -7.77
C VAL A 40 -16.59 21.21 -6.86
N ARG A 41 -16.30 21.77 -5.67
CA ARG A 41 -17.34 22.14 -4.70
C ARG A 41 -18.22 23.30 -5.13
N SER A 42 -17.76 24.15 -6.04
CA SER A 42 -18.58 25.24 -6.60
C SER A 42 -19.91 24.77 -7.22
N LYS A 43 -19.96 23.54 -7.76
CA LYS A 43 -21.20 22.92 -8.26
C LYS A 43 -21.61 21.66 -7.53
N ARG A 44 -20.68 21.03 -6.80
CA ARG A 44 -20.88 19.75 -6.11
C ARG A 44 -20.37 19.85 -4.67
N PRO A 45 -21.07 20.60 -3.80
CA PRO A 45 -20.56 20.93 -2.47
C PRO A 45 -20.36 19.72 -1.57
N GLU A 46 -21.06 18.60 -1.77
CA GLU A 46 -20.94 17.39 -0.96
C GLU A 46 -19.98 16.35 -1.52
N THR A 47 -19.31 16.62 -2.65
CA THR A 47 -18.39 15.64 -3.24
C THR A 47 -17.19 15.40 -2.35
N MET A 48 -17.00 14.14 -1.96
CA MET A 48 -15.81 13.67 -1.28
C MET A 48 -14.64 13.55 -2.27
N LEU A 49 -13.45 13.93 -1.82
CA LEU A 49 -12.24 13.87 -2.65
C LEU A 49 -11.26 12.83 -2.13
N ALA A 50 -10.55 12.20 -3.06
CA ALA A 50 -9.45 11.31 -2.76
C ALA A 50 -8.14 11.79 -3.39
N TYR A 51 -7.02 11.40 -2.78
CA TYR A 51 -5.69 11.80 -3.24
C TYR A 51 -4.68 10.64 -3.21
N ASN A 52 -4.00 10.44 -4.34
CA ASN A 52 -2.87 9.53 -4.47
C ASN A 52 -1.57 10.24 -4.03
N LEU A 53 -1.03 9.81 -2.90
CA LEU A 53 0.31 10.16 -2.41
C LEU A 53 1.36 9.42 -3.25
N SER A 54 1.53 9.86 -4.49
CA SER A 54 2.23 9.05 -5.48
C SER A 54 3.69 8.76 -5.08
N PRO A 55 4.13 7.49 -5.13
CA PRO A 55 5.53 7.13 -4.92
C PRO A 55 6.40 7.43 -6.15
N SER A 56 5.79 7.82 -7.28
CA SER A 56 6.55 8.36 -8.42
C SER A 56 7.07 9.78 -8.16
N PHE A 57 6.56 10.47 -7.14
CA PHE A 57 7.10 11.75 -6.72
C PHE A 57 8.45 11.53 -6.03
N ASN A 58 9.40 12.41 -6.36
CA ASN A 58 10.61 12.54 -5.55
C ASN A 58 10.27 13.42 -4.34
N TRP A 59 9.81 12.77 -3.26
CA TRP A 59 9.40 13.45 -2.02
C TRP A 59 10.55 14.25 -1.40
N ASP A 60 11.78 13.76 -1.46
CA ASP A 60 12.97 14.46 -0.95
C ASP A 60 13.30 15.71 -1.79
N ALA A 61 13.03 15.68 -3.10
CA ALA A 61 13.22 16.82 -4.00
C ALA A 61 12.00 17.76 -4.07
N SER A 62 10.97 17.54 -3.26
CA SER A 62 9.76 18.38 -3.25
C SER A 62 10.00 19.79 -2.72
N GLY A 63 11.11 20.02 -2.00
CA GLY A 63 11.38 21.27 -1.29
C GLY A 63 10.63 21.41 0.03
N MET A 64 9.86 20.39 0.44
CA MET A 64 9.26 20.34 1.77
C MET A 64 10.31 19.99 2.83
N ASN A 65 10.22 20.62 4.00
CA ASN A 65 10.92 20.15 5.19
C ASN A 65 10.14 19.03 5.90
N ASP A 66 10.78 18.37 6.87
CA ASP A 66 10.18 17.24 7.61
C ASP A 66 8.82 17.58 8.23
N MET A 67 8.67 18.78 8.81
CA MET A 67 7.40 19.21 9.40
C MET A 67 6.31 19.38 8.35
N GLN A 68 6.65 19.90 7.17
CA GLN A 68 5.72 20.01 6.05
C GLN A 68 5.32 18.64 5.50
N MET A 69 6.28 17.70 5.40
CA MET A 69 5.98 16.33 4.97
C MET A 69 5.06 15.61 5.98
N MET A 70 5.35 15.74 7.28
CA MET A 70 4.51 15.18 8.35
C MET A 70 3.09 15.78 8.36
N ASP A 71 2.96 17.08 8.09
CA ASP A 71 1.68 17.79 8.07
C ASP A 71 0.92 17.66 6.74
N PHE A 72 1.52 17.12 5.68
CA PHE A 72 0.91 17.10 4.35
C PHE A 72 -0.46 16.38 4.33
N ILE A 73 -0.52 15.17 4.87
CA ILE A 73 -1.76 14.36 4.94
C ILE A 73 -2.85 15.07 5.76
N PRO A 74 -2.59 15.51 7.01
CA PRO A 74 -3.55 16.31 7.79
C PRO A 74 -3.99 17.59 7.09
N ARG A 75 -3.09 18.26 6.37
CA ARG A 75 -3.35 19.52 5.68
C ARG A 75 -4.34 19.34 4.54
N ILE A 76 -4.12 18.36 3.66
CA ILE A 76 -5.05 18.11 2.55
C ILE A 76 -6.34 17.45 3.02
N ALA A 77 -6.33 16.73 4.15
CA ALA A 77 -7.57 16.25 4.79
C ALA A 77 -8.47 17.42 5.21
N LYS A 78 -7.90 18.50 5.79
CA LYS A 78 -8.64 19.73 6.13
C LYS A 78 -9.17 20.46 4.89
N LEU A 79 -8.51 20.31 3.75
CA LEU A 79 -9.03 20.80 2.47
C LEU A 79 -10.21 19.96 1.96
N GLY A 80 -10.44 18.74 2.42
CA GLY A 80 -11.56 17.89 1.97
C GLY A 80 -11.16 16.60 1.26
N PHE A 81 -9.86 16.30 1.17
CA PHE A 81 -9.36 15.01 0.68
C PHE A 81 -9.47 13.96 1.79
N CYS A 82 -10.65 13.35 1.91
CA CYS A 82 -11.01 12.45 3.00
C CYS A 82 -10.45 11.03 2.85
N TRP A 83 -10.05 10.62 1.65
CA TRP A 83 -9.38 9.35 1.41
C TRP A 83 -8.02 9.56 0.73
N GLN A 84 -6.96 9.05 1.34
CA GLN A 84 -5.59 9.26 0.87
C GLN A 84 -4.84 7.93 0.88
N PHE A 85 -4.08 7.65 -0.18
CA PHE A 85 -3.43 6.35 -0.35
C PHE A 85 -2.14 6.47 -1.13
N ILE A 86 -1.22 5.52 -0.92
CA ILE A 86 -0.02 5.34 -1.73
C ILE A 86 -0.28 4.10 -2.62
N THR A 87 -0.43 4.29 -3.92
CA THR A 87 -0.83 3.23 -4.88
C THR A 87 0.02 1.96 -4.81
N VAL A 88 1.33 2.08 -4.58
CA VAL A 88 2.26 0.94 -4.51
C VAL A 88 3.02 0.88 -3.18
N ALA A 89 2.34 1.24 -2.07
CA ALA A 89 2.90 1.26 -0.72
C ALA A 89 3.54 -0.06 -0.28
N VAL A 90 3.04 -1.19 -0.79
CA VAL A 90 3.52 -2.53 -0.41
C VAL A 90 4.69 -2.98 -1.29
N PHE A 91 4.70 -2.58 -2.56
CA PHE A 91 5.66 -3.08 -3.53
C PHE A 91 7.09 -2.61 -3.23
N HIS A 92 7.29 -1.31 -3.01
CA HIS A 92 8.63 -0.77 -2.76
C HIS A 92 9.26 -1.29 -1.47
N PRO A 93 8.56 -1.31 -0.30
CA PRO A 93 9.12 -1.85 0.92
C PRO A 93 9.43 -3.34 0.83
N ILE A 94 8.53 -4.15 0.25
CA ILE A 94 8.78 -5.59 0.08
C ILE A 94 10.03 -5.83 -0.78
N LEU A 95 10.16 -5.13 -1.91
CA LEU A 95 11.34 -5.29 -2.76
C LEU A 95 12.62 -4.88 -2.05
N LEU A 96 12.60 -3.77 -1.29
CA LEU A 96 13.75 -3.31 -0.52
C LEU A 96 14.15 -4.35 0.54
N VAL A 97 13.18 -4.88 1.28
CA VAL A 97 13.43 -5.93 2.30
C VAL A 97 13.99 -7.19 1.65
N ILE A 98 13.39 -7.67 0.56
CA ILE A 98 13.85 -8.88 -0.14
C ILE A 98 15.26 -8.69 -0.69
N ASP A 99 15.54 -7.58 -1.36
CA ASP A 99 16.87 -7.32 -1.95
C ASP A 99 17.96 -7.23 -0.87
N THR A 100 17.71 -6.46 0.20
CA THR A 100 18.66 -6.29 1.29
C THR A 100 18.87 -7.58 2.11
N PHE A 101 17.82 -8.37 2.29
CA PHE A 101 17.90 -9.68 2.91
C PHE A 101 18.67 -10.68 2.03
N ALA A 102 18.32 -10.79 0.74
CA ALA A 102 18.92 -11.75 -0.16
C ALA A 102 20.43 -11.54 -0.33
N LYS A 103 20.89 -10.28 -0.39
CA LYS A 103 22.32 -9.95 -0.47
C LYS A 103 23.07 -10.40 0.79
N ASP A 104 22.54 -10.06 1.95
CA ASP A 104 23.14 -10.39 3.24
C ASP A 104 23.16 -11.91 3.50
N TYR A 105 22.05 -12.59 3.22
CA TYR A 105 21.94 -14.04 3.32
C TYR A 105 22.91 -14.76 2.38
N THR A 106 23.03 -14.31 1.12
CA THR A 106 23.83 -15.02 0.11
C THR A 106 25.32 -14.74 0.23
N PHE A 107 25.69 -13.48 0.49
CA PHE A 107 27.07 -13.02 0.33
C PHE A 107 27.79 -12.70 1.64
N GLU A 108 27.07 -12.48 2.75
CA GLU A 108 27.67 -11.97 3.99
C GLU A 108 27.52 -12.94 5.17
N ARG A 109 26.29 -13.22 5.61
CA ARG A 109 26.04 -13.84 6.92
C ARG A 109 25.31 -15.18 6.87
N GLY A 110 24.77 -15.61 5.72
CA GLY A 110 24.06 -16.89 5.65
C GLY A 110 22.84 -16.92 6.56
N ILE A 111 22.63 -18.04 7.25
CA ILE A 111 21.49 -18.23 8.16
C ILE A 111 21.43 -17.18 9.29
N LEU A 112 22.58 -16.60 9.68
CA LEU A 112 22.60 -15.55 10.70
C LEU A 112 21.81 -14.31 10.24
N ALA A 113 21.77 -14.00 8.94
CA ALA A 113 20.93 -12.92 8.42
C ALA A 113 19.43 -13.16 8.67
N TYR A 114 18.98 -14.42 8.60
CA TYR A 114 17.59 -14.80 8.87
C TYR A 114 17.27 -14.71 10.36
N VAL A 115 18.11 -15.29 11.21
CA VAL A 115 17.92 -15.27 12.67
C VAL A 115 17.91 -13.83 13.19
N ASP A 116 18.80 -12.97 12.71
CA ASP A 116 18.92 -11.58 13.17
C ASP A 116 17.81 -10.67 12.60
N LYS A 117 17.65 -10.62 11.27
CA LYS A 117 16.75 -9.64 10.62
C LYS A 117 15.28 -10.08 10.61
N ILE A 118 15.00 -11.38 10.55
CA ILE A 118 13.64 -11.92 10.44
C ILE A 118 13.16 -12.39 11.81
N GLU A 119 13.70 -13.48 12.34
CA GLU A 119 13.20 -14.06 13.61
C GLU A 119 13.40 -13.09 14.79
N GLY A 120 14.60 -12.53 14.95
CA GLY A 120 14.89 -11.54 15.99
C GLY A 120 14.13 -10.23 15.80
N GLY A 121 13.92 -9.81 14.54
CA GLY A 121 13.10 -8.64 14.21
C GLY A 121 11.62 -8.82 14.54
N GLU A 122 11.09 -10.03 14.29
CA GLU A 122 9.73 -10.45 14.64
C GLU A 122 9.54 -10.47 16.16
N GLU A 123 10.47 -11.10 16.89
CA GLU A 123 10.44 -11.16 18.35
C GLU A 123 10.45 -9.77 18.99
N GLN A 124 11.37 -8.89 18.56
CA GLN A 124 11.47 -7.52 19.08
C GLN A 124 10.20 -6.68 18.86
N ARG A 125 9.43 -7.01 17.82
CA ARG A 125 8.20 -6.29 17.45
C ARG A 125 6.94 -6.97 17.95
N GLY A 126 7.06 -8.11 18.63
CA GLY A 126 5.92 -8.92 19.06
C GLY A 126 5.09 -9.44 17.88
N VAL A 127 5.72 -9.61 16.72
CA VAL A 127 5.11 -10.27 15.56
C VAL A 127 5.41 -11.75 15.72
N THR A 128 4.42 -12.52 16.16
CA THR A 128 4.65 -13.93 16.52
C THR A 128 4.24 -14.84 15.37
N GLU A 129 4.96 -15.95 15.18
CA GLU A 129 4.60 -16.98 14.20
C GLU A 129 3.17 -17.53 14.43
N ASP A 130 2.67 -17.50 15.67
CA ASP A 130 1.31 -17.89 16.04
C ASP A 130 0.23 -17.02 15.36
N GLN A 131 0.48 -15.72 15.16
CA GLN A 131 -0.42 -14.82 14.43
C GLN A 131 -0.59 -15.24 12.96
N PHE A 132 0.44 -15.85 12.36
CA PHE A 132 0.42 -16.33 10.98
C PHE A 132 -0.11 -17.77 10.85
N LYS A 133 0.11 -18.61 11.87
CA LYS A 133 -0.35 -20.00 11.89
C LYS A 133 -1.83 -20.18 12.22
N GLU A 134 -2.49 -19.16 12.77
CA GLU A 134 -3.85 -19.32 13.32
C GLU A 134 -5.02 -19.44 12.33
N THR A 135 -4.85 -19.30 11.00
CA THR A 135 -6.03 -19.38 10.10
C THR A 135 -5.91 -20.23 8.84
N TRP A 136 -4.74 -20.36 8.21
CA TRP A 136 -4.69 -20.93 6.84
C TRP A 136 -3.93 -22.24 6.68
N THR A 137 -3.08 -22.64 7.63
CA THR A 137 -2.19 -23.82 7.49
C THR A 137 -2.30 -24.84 8.64
N ARG A 138 -3.16 -24.59 9.64
CA ARG A 138 -3.43 -25.56 10.70
C ARG A 138 -4.08 -26.80 10.10
N LYS A 139 -3.42 -27.97 10.20
CA LYS A 139 -4.13 -29.25 10.09
C LYS A 139 -5.24 -29.27 11.15
N GLY A 140 -6.50 -29.16 10.71
CA GLY A 140 -7.69 -29.11 11.58
C GLY A 140 -8.42 -27.75 11.66
N SER A 141 -8.08 -26.75 10.85
CA SER A 141 -8.88 -25.50 10.79
C SER A 141 -10.26 -25.68 10.12
N MET A 142 -10.48 -26.78 9.40
CA MET A 142 -11.82 -27.31 9.11
C MET A 142 -12.19 -28.34 10.18
N GLY A 143 -12.88 -27.90 11.23
CA GLY A 143 -13.50 -28.79 12.21
C GLY A 143 -12.67 -29.02 13.48
N SER A 144 -12.55 -28.01 14.32
CA SER A 144 -12.44 -28.27 15.76
C SER A 144 -13.81 -28.03 16.38
N ASN A 145 -14.54 -29.12 16.62
CA ASN A 145 -15.45 -29.10 17.75
C ASN A 145 -14.60 -28.98 19.00
N VAL A 146 -14.83 -27.91 19.73
CA VAL A 146 -15.06 -27.88 21.18
C VAL A 146 -14.90 -29.24 21.87
N GLU A 147 -14.15 -29.25 22.97
CA GLU A 147 -13.93 -30.41 23.84
C GLU A 147 -15.08 -31.42 23.90
N VAL A 148 -14.78 -32.68 23.61
CA VAL A 148 -15.49 -33.81 24.21
C VAL A 148 -14.45 -34.74 24.82
N HIS A 149 -14.64 -35.01 26.11
CA HIS A 149 -13.73 -35.68 27.04
C HIS A 149 -12.98 -36.92 26.50
N GLY A 150 -11.66 -36.97 26.73
CA GLY A 150 -11.05 -38.20 27.28
C GLY A 150 -10.16 -39.09 26.41
N ALA A 151 -9.59 -38.67 25.26
CA ALA A 151 -8.61 -39.51 24.56
C ALA A 151 -7.49 -38.74 23.86
N ARG A 152 -6.26 -39.24 24.02
CA ARG A 152 -5.00 -38.67 23.49
C ARG A 152 -4.56 -39.48 22.27
N VAL A 153 -4.26 -38.84 21.14
CA VAL A 153 -3.71 -39.51 19.95
C VAL A 153 -2.43 -38.79 19.47
N CYS A 154 -1.32 -39.53 19.40
CA CYS A 154 -0.07 -39.14 18.77
C CYS A 154 -0.02 -39.68 17.33
N THR A 155 0.50 -38.91 16.36
CA THR A 155 1.16 -39.48 15.16
C THR A 155 2.31 -38.59 14.64
N LYS A 156 3.35 -39.25 14.12
CA LYS A 156 4.67 -38.76 13.68
C LYS A 156 4.80 -38.65 12.15
N ASN A 157 5.78 -37.82 11.70
CA ASN A 157 6.66 -37.91 10.49
C ASN A 157 6.04 -37.73 9.07
N GLN A 158 6.70 -37.32 7.97
CA GLN A 158 7.92 -36.55 7.55
C GLN A 158 7.90 -36.48 5.97
N THR A 159 8.87 -35.78 5.33
CA THR A 159 9.34 -35.77 3.89
C THR A 159 8.60 -34.86 2.88
N LYS A 160 9.18 -33.80 2.25
CA LYS A 160 10.33 -33.54 1.31
C LYS A 160 9.98 -33.68 -0.20
N THR A 161 10.14 -32.60 -1.00
CA THR A 161 11.04 -32.40 -2.19
C THR A 161 10.59 -31.29 -3.17
N GLU A 162 11.56 -30.73 -3.91
CA GLU A 162 11.67 -29.45 -4.67
C GLU A 162 11.24 -29.49 -6.16
N ASN A 163 11.00 -28.32 -6.81
CA ASN A 163 11.69 -27.86 -8.04
C ASN A 163 11.30 -26.41 -8.48
N PRO A 164 12.15 -25.63 -9.21
CA PRO A 164 11.98 -24.20 -9.47
C PRO A 164 11.46 -23.87 -10.88
N LEU A 165 10.80 -22.71 -11.02
CA LEU A 165 10.38 -22.13 -12.31
C LEU A 165 11.05 -20.77 -12.55
N THR A 166 11.58 -20.58 -13.75
CA THR A 166 12.23 -19.36 -14.24
C THR A 166 11.21 -18.39 -14.86
N LEU A 167 11.29 -17.11 -14.50
CA LEU A 167 10.44 -16.03 -15.05
C LEU A 167 11.27 -15.09 -15.93
N ARG A 168 10.83 -14.89 -17.18
CA ARG A 168 11.35 -13.85 -18.08
C ARG A 168 10.65 -12.52 -17.78
N LYS A 169 11.44 -11.45 -17.65
CA LYS A 169 10.96 -10.07 -17.49
C LYS A 169 10.62 -9.47 -18.86
N GLY A 170 9.42 -8.92 -18.98
CA GLY A 170 9.06 -7.89 -19.95
C GLY A 170 8.38 -6.76 -19.18
N SER A 171 8.94 -5.55 -19.25
CA SER A 171 8.39 -4.37 -18.59
C SER A 171 8.23 -3.27 -19.64
N THR A 172 6.98 -2.98 -19.99
CA THR A 172 6.59 -1.78 -20.71
C THR A 172 6.17 -0.72 -19.69
N ALA A 173 6.80 0.45 -19.77
CA ALA A 173 6.49 1.61 -18.96
C ALA A 173 5.08 2.16 -19.29
N PHE A 174 4.31 2.48 -18.25
CA PHE A 174 3.04 3.20 -18.35
C PHE A 174 3.31 4.70 -18.31
N THR A 175 2.90 5.42 -19.35
CA THR A 175 2.89 6.89 -19.40
C THR A 175 1.56 7.39 -18.86
N THR A 176 1.57 8.21 -17.80
CA THR A 176 0.37 8.84 -17.23
C THR A 176 -0.01 10.10 -18.02
N MET A 177 -1.20 10.09 -18.64
CA MET A 177 -1.93 11.33 -18.94
C MET A 177 -2.73 11.73 -17.70
N CYS A 178 -2.88 13.04 -17.42
CA CYS A 178 -3.78 13.56 -16.38
C CYS A 178 -5.20 13.00 -16.57
N GLY A 179 -5.54 12.00 -15.76
CA GLY A 179 -6.87 11.39 -15.69
C GLY A 179 -7.58 11.81 -14.40
N VAL A 180 -8.90 11.96 -14.48
CA VAL A 180 -9.75 11.94 -13.29
C VAL A 180 -10.16 10.48 -13.09
N CYS A 181 -9.75 9.89 -11.99
CA CYS A 181 -10.11 8.55 -11.60
C CYS A 181 -11.34 8.60 -10.68
N VAL A 182 -12.28 7.71 -10.95
CA VAL A 182 -13.54 7.59 -10.20
C VAL A 182 -13.42 6.41 -9.26
N VAL A 183 -13.69 6.62 -7.99
CA VAL A 183 -13.79 5.56 -6.98
C VAL A 183 -15.27 5.38 -6.69
N MET A 184 -15.82 4.23 -7.11
CA MET A 184 -17.20 3.82 -6.84
C MET A 184 -17.28 2.97 -5.58
#